data_AF-V7F208-F1
#
_entry.id   AF-V7F208-F1
#
_cell.length_a   1.000
_cell.length_b   1.000
_cell.length_c   1.000
_cell.angle_alpha   90.00
_cell.angle_beta   90.00
_cell.angle_gamma   90.00
#
_symmetry.space_group_name_H-M   'P 1'
#
loop_
_entity.id
_entity.type
_entity.pdbx_description
1 polymer ?
#
loop_
_entity_poly.entity_id
_entity_poly.type
_entity_poly.pdbx_seq_one_letter_code
_entity_poly.pdbx_strand_id
1 'polypeptide(L)'
;MGLKGHSIRGGFFVAAWLILTQGQALPQSQGQSQYDIDPKLVGLSATERKSVLLCVRGTISINYRDTVAQNFLKGGNDAAWALKVSGFESLQMSELAKAADWPDMETYYNAETKAAEQLIEGKLSRDGYEDVARQNKGALKRIFDADSTGLDEHKRNFQRFQAICNDISSTFIVRAKGSASSK
;
A
#
# COMPACT_ATOMS: atom_id res chain seq x y z
N MET A 1 51.26 48.82 2.63
CA MET A 1 51.69 47.43 2.84
C MET A 1 50.51 46.64 3.39
N GLY A 2 50.16 45.50 2.75
CA GLY A 2 49.41 44.39 3.37
C GLY A 2 47.90 44.31 3.11
N LEU A 3 47.51 43.76 1.96
CA LEU A 3 46.21 43.10 1.73
C LEU A 3 46.16 41.73 2.44
N LYS A 4 45.00 41.40 3.03
CA LYS A 4 44.43 40.04 3.28
C LYS A 4 43.02 40.27 3.84
N GLY A 5 41.89 39.75 3.34
CA GLY A 5 41.61 38.73 2.34
C GLY A 5 40.44 37.87 2.84
N HIS A 6 39.31 37.88 2.11
CA HIS A 6 38.20 36.87 2.00
C HIS A 6 37.56 36.31 3.30
N SER A 7 36.26 36.03 3.41
CA SER A 7 35.37 35.37 2.45
C SER A 7 33.92 35.42 2.96
N ILE A 8 32.97 35.55 2.04
CA ILE A 8 31.52 35.43 2.22
C ILE A 8 31.15 33.94 2.34
N ARG A 9 30.24 33.60 3.26
CA ARG A 9 29.30 32.47 3.20
C ARG A 9 28.31 32.64 4.37
N GLY A 10 27.02 32.92 4.19
CA GLY A 10 26.12 32.33 3.19
C GLY A 10 25.65 30.97 3.71
N GLY A 11 24.85 30.97 4.78
CA GLY A 11 24.18 29.79 5.32
C GLY A 11 22.70 29.88 5.02
N PHE A 12 22.31 29.46 3.82
CA PHE A 12 20.94 29.25 3.39
C PHE A 12 20.20 28.38 4.41
N PHE A 13 19.13 28.89 5.00
CA PHE A 13 18.05 28.06 5.50
C PHE A 13 17.40 27.39 4.29
N VAL A 14 17.82 26.18 3.96
CA VAL A 14 17.04 25.31 3.08
C VAL A 14 15.88 24.79 3.92
N ALA A 15 14.82 25.59 4.02
CA ALA A 15 13.51 25.08 4.32
C ALA A 15 13.14 24.16 3.16
N ALA A 16 13.36 22.85 3.35
CA ALA A 16 12.91 21.82 2.44
C ALA A 16 11.38 21.75 2.52
N TRP A 17 10.73 22.74 1.91
CA TRP A 17 9.32 22.69 1.57
C TRP A 17 9.17 21.54 0.55
N LEU A 18 8.74 20.38 1.05
CA LEU A 18 8.17 19.31 0.25
C LEU A 18 6.88 19.85 -0.37
N ILE A 19 7.02 20.58 -1.47
CA ILE A 19 5.92 20.85 -2.39
C ILE A 19 5.64 19.49 -3.05
N LEU A 20 4.69 18.74 -2.47
CA LEU A 20 3.96 17.71 -3.19
C LEU A 20 3.25 18.42 -4.34
N THR A 21 3.91 18.49 -5.48
CA THR A 21 3.26 18.86 -6.75
C THR A 21 2.11 17.88 -6.93
N GLN A 22 0.89 18.43 -7.00
CA GLN A 22 -0.39 17.74 -7.10
C GLN A 22 -0.25 16.42 -7.86
N GLY A 23 -0.24 15.30 -7.12
CA GLY A 23 -0.26 13.99 -7.72
C GLY A 23 -1.64 13.81 -8.33
N GLN A 24 -1.71 13.46 -9.61
CA GLN A 24 -2.99 13.12 -10.23
C GLN A 24 -3.67 12.00 -9.43
N ALA A 25 -4.98 12.16 -9.22
CA ALA A 25 -5.85 11.19 -8.55
C ALA A 25 -5.64 9.78 -9.13
N LEU A 26 -5.82 8.75 -8.31
CA LEU A 26 -5.91 7.39 -8.84
C LEU A 26 -7.06 7.36 -9.86
N PRO A 27 -6.86 6.75 -11.04
CA PRO A 27 -7.92 6.65 -12.03
C PRO A 27 -9.13 5.97 -11.38
N GLN A 28 -10.28 6.66 -11.38
CA GLN A 28 -11.55 6.04 -11.00
C GLN A 28 -11.75 4.81 -11.90
N SER A 29 -12.16 3.72 -11.25
CA SER A 29 -12.31 2.35 -11.76
C SER A 29 -13.25 2.22 -12.97
N GLN A 30 -12.89 2.80 -14.11
CA GLN A 30 -13.55 2.58 -15.39
C GLN A 30 -12.50 2.16 -16.42
N GLY A 31 -12.31 0.85 -16.55
CA GLY A 31 -11.65 0.26 -17.72
C GLY A 31 -10.37 -0.56 -17.50
N GLN A 32 -9.89 -0.76 -16.27
CA GLN A 32 -8.82 -1.73 -16.04
C GLN A 32 -9.41 -3.13 -15.93
N SER A 33 -9.12 -3.99 -16.92
CA SER A 33 -9.38 -5.44 -16.94
C SER A 33 -9.42 -6.00 -15.51
N GLN A 34 -10.61 -6.34 -15.03
CA GLN A 34 -10.81 -6.89 -13.69
C GLN A 34 -9.97 -8.17 -13.63
N TYR A 35 -8.91 -8.17 -12.81
CA TYR A 35 -8.18 -9.41 -12.59
C TYR A 35 -9.13 -10.31 -11.84
N ASP A 36 -9.52 -11.39 -12.50
CA ASP A 36 -10.49 -12.32 -11.96
C ASP A 36 -9.82 -13.15 -10.87
N ILE A 37 -10.00 -12.71 -9.62
CA ILE A 37 -9.47 -13.36 -8.42
C ILE A 37 -10.27 -14.63 -8.13
N ASP A 38 -11.57 -14.62 -8.47
CA ASP A 38 -12.54 -15.63 -8.09
C ASP A 38 -12.10 -17.05 -8.51
N PRO A 39 -11.64 -17.31 -9.76
CA PRO A 39 -11.16 -18.63 -10.19
C PRO A 39 -10.03 -19.20 -9.32
N LYS A 40 -9.19 -18.35 -8.72
CA LYS A 40 -8.04 -18.79 -7.90
C LYS A 40 -8.43 -19.21 -6.49
N LEU A 41 -9.64 -18.84 -6.06
CA LEU A 41 -10.18 -19.16 -4.74
C LEU A 41 -11.28 -20.22 -4.78
N VAL A 42 -11.72 -20.64 -5.97
CA VAL A 42 -12.72 -21.70 -6.14
C VAL A 42 -12.26 -22.99 -5.44
N GLY A 43 -13.16 -23.58 -4.66
CA GLY A 43 -12.91 -24.84 -3.94
C GLY A 43 -12.14 -24.69 -2.62
N LEU A 44 -11.68 -23.49 -2.28
CA LEU A 44 -11.11 -23.20 -0.95
C LEU A 44 -12.22 -22.98 0.07
N SER A 45 -12.03 -23.48 1.29
CA SER A 45 -12.87 -23.14 2.45
C SER A 45 -12.69 -21.67 2.86
N ALA A 46 -13.61 -21.15 3.69
CA ALA A 46 -13.54 -19.78 4.18
C ALA A 46 -12.20 -19.48 4.88
N THR A 47 -11.74 -20.41 5.72
CA THR A 47 -10.46 -20.30 6.42
C THR A 47 -9.27 -20.28 5.46
N GLU A 48 -9.29 -21.12 4.43
CA GLU A 48 -8.22 -21.17 3.43
C GLU A 48 -8.17 -19.88 2.59
N ARG A 49 -9.33 -19.31 2.22
CA ARG A 49 -9.40 -18.01 1.54
C ARG A 49 -8.81 -16.88 2.39
N LYS A 50 -9.15 -16.83 3.69
CA LYS A 50 -8.54 -15.88 4.63
C LYS A 50 -7.03 -16.08 4.73
N SER A 51 -6.55 -17.32 4.79
CA SER A 51 -5.11 -17.61 4.77
C SER A 51 -4.43 -17.13 3.48
N VAL A 52 -5.03 -17.36 2.32
CA VAL A 52 -4.48 -16.86 1.05
C VAL A 52 -4.37 -15.33 1.08
N LEU A 53 -5.40 -14.64 1.56
CA LEU A 53 -5.37 -13.19 1.72
C LEU A 53 -4.23 -12.72 2.63
N LEU A 54 -4.07 -13.33 3.82
CA LEU A 54 -3.01 -12.95 4.76
C LEU A 54 -1.61 -13.23 4.21
N CYS A 55 -1.47 -14.31 3.46
CA CYS A 55 -0.24 -14.68 2.76
C CYS A 55 0.13 -13.64 1.69
N VAL A 56 -0.83 -13.24 0.84
CA VAL A 56 -0.65 -12.17 -0.16
C VAL A 56 -0.31 -10.85 0.51
N ARG A 57 -1.04 -10.48 1.58
CA ARG A 57 -0.75 -9.29 2.40
C ARG A 57 0.69 -9.29 2.90
N GLY A 58 1.18 -10.42 3.40
CA GLY A 58 2.55 -10.57 3.89
C GLY A 58 3.58 -10.22 2.81
N THR A 59 3.42 -10.78 1.61
CA THR A 59 4.30 -10.52 0.47
C THR A 59 4.25 -9.06 0.03
N ILE A 60 3.04 -8.49 -0.10
CA ILE A 60 2.86 -7.08 -0.48
C ILE A 60 3.47 -6.15 0.57
N SER A 61 3.26 -6.41 1.86
CA SER A 61 3.83 -5.59 2.93
C SER A 61 5.35 -5.57 2.93
N ILE A 62 6.00 -6.69 2.58
CA ILE A 62 7.46 -6.77 2.44
C ILE A 62 7.91 -5.94 1.24
N ASN A 63 7.29 -6.14 0.06
CA ASN A 63 7.61 -5.38 -1.15
C ASN A 63 7.37 -3.87 -0.94
N TYR A 64 6.29 -3.50 -0.27
CA TYR A 64 5.96 -2.12 0.08
C TYR A 64 7.03 -1.51 0.96
N ARG A 65 7.42 -2.17 2.07
CA ARG A 65 8.50 -1.69 2.95
C ARG A 65 9.78 -1.41 2.16
N ASP A 66 10.16 -2.33 1.29
CA ASP A 66 11.39 -2.22 0.50
C ASP A 66 11.28 -1.09 -0.55
N THR A 67 10.08 -0.90 -1.12
CA THR A 67 9.78 0.16 -2.11
C THR A 67 9.69 1.54 -1.46
N VAL A 68 9.02 1.68 -0.32
CA VAL A 68 8.75 2.94 0.39
C VAL A 68 9.99 3.45 1.09
N ALA A 69 10.74 2.57 1.75
CA ALA A 69 11.99 2.96 2.41
C ALA A 69 12.96 3.63 1.42
N GLN A 70 13.06 3.14 0.19
CA GLN A 70 13.95 3.73 -0.81
C GLN A 70 13.39 5.00 -1.45
N ASN A 71 12.08 5.08 -1.69
CA ASN A 71 11.47 6.18 -2.45
C ASN A 71 11.11 7.40 -1.58
N PHE A 72 10.74 7.20 -0.31
CA PHE A 72 10.54 8.33 0.61
C PHE A 72 11.86 9.03 0.96
N LEU A 73 12.98 8.30 0.98
CA LEU A 73 14.31 8.90 1.17
C LEU A 73 14.71 9.83 0.03
N LYS A 74 14.23 9.56 -1.20
CA LYS A 74 14.50 10.38 -2.38
C LYS A 74 13.58 11.60 -2.48
N GLY A 75 12.38 11.52 -1.90
CA GLY A 75 11.40 12.61 -1.87
C GLY A 75 10.80 12.93 -3.26
N GLY A 76 9.97 13.97 -3.32
CA GLY A 76 9.37 14.46 -4.57
C GLY A 76 8.54 13.40 -5.31
N ASN A 77 8.77 13.25 -6.61
CA ASN A 77 8.01 12.35 -7.49
C ASN A 77 8.08 10.87 -7.08
N ASP A 78 9.19 10.43 -6.48
CA ASP A 78 9.37 9.05 -6.05
C ASP A 78 8.46 8.71 -4.85
N ALA A 79 8.31 9.66 -3.92
CA ALA A 79 7.38 9.51 -2.79
C ALA A 79 5.92 9.50 -3.26
N ALA A 80 5.57 10.36 -4.23
CA ALA A 80 4.24 10.38 -4.82
C ALA A 80 3.93 9.07 -5.58
N TRP A 81 4.91 8.54 -6.31
CA TRP A 81 4.79 7.25 -6.99
C TRP A 81 4.60 6.10 -5.99
N ALA A 82 5.38 6.05 -4.91
CA ALA A 82 5.24 5.04 -3.87
C ALA A 82 3.86 5.09 -3.19
N LEU A 83 3.31 6.29 -2.97
CA LEU A 83 1.97 6.47 -2.44
C LEU A 83 0.89 5.95 -3.41
N LYS A 84 1.04 6.20 -4.72
CA LYS A 84 0.15 5.64 -5.76
C LYS A 84 0.20 4.11 -5.76
N VAL A 85 1.39 3.51 -5.70
CA VAL A 85 1.55 2.05 -5.58
C VAL A 85 0.79 1.53 -4.35
N SER A 86 0.94 2.17 -3.19
CA SER A 86 0.22 1.82 -1.96
C SER A 86 -1.29 1.78 -2.13
N GLY A 87 -1.84 2.81 -2.79
CA GLY A 87 -3.27 2.93 -3.05
C GLY A 87 -3.77 1.80 -3.95
N PHE A 88 -3.06 1.52 -5.05
CA PHE A 88 -3.43 0.43 -5.95
C PHE A 88 -3.26 -0.96 -5.34
N GLU A 89 -2.22 -1.19 -4.53
CA GLU A 89 -2.06 -2.45 -3.78
C GLU A 89 -3.21 -2.63 -2.78
N SER A 90 -3.60 -1.56 -2.07
CA SER A 90 -4.73 -1.59 -1.13
C SER A 90 -6.06 -1.85 -1.84
N LEU A 91 -6.30 -1.22 -2.99
CA LEU A 91 -7.51 -1.45 -3.78
C LEU A 91 -7.62 -2.92 -4.21
N GLN A 92 -6.54 -3.49 -4.74
CA GLN A 92 -6.52 -4.90 -5.15
C GLN A 92 -6.69 -5.85 -3.95
N MET A 93 -6.14 -5.51 -2.79
CA MET A 93 -6.36 -6.27 -1.56
C MET A 93 -7.80 -6.19 -1.05
N SER A 94 -8.50 -5.08 -1.28
CA SER A 94 -9.93 -4.97 -1.00
C SER A 94 -10.76 -5.95 -1.83
N GLU A 95 -10.49 -6.02 -3.14
CA GLU A 95 -11.14 -6.99 -4.04
C GLU A 95 -10.84 -8.44 -3.62
N LEU A 96 -9.60 -8.72 -3.18
CA LEU A 96 -9.26 -10.03 -2.63
C LEU A 96 -9.99 -10.33 -1.31
N ALA A 97 -10.18 -9.33 -0.45
CA ALA A 97 -10.94 -9.47 0.80
C ALA A 97 -12.41 -9.76 0.56
N LYS A 98 -12.99 -9.09 -0.43
CA LYS A 98 -14.34 -9.35 -0.90
C LYS A 98 -14.48 -10.77 -1.44
N ALA A 99 -13.57 -11.21 -2.32
CA ALA A 99 -13.54 -12.57 -2.85
C ALA A 99 -13.29 -13.64 -1.76
N ALA A 100 -12.59 -13.28 -0.68
CA ALA A 100 -12.37 -14.14 0.47
C ALA A 100 -13.57 -14.20 1.44
N ASP A 101 -14.61 -13.40 1.22
CA ASP A 101 -15.74 -13.20 2.14
C ASP A 101 -15.28 -12.73 3.53
N TRP A 102 -14.42 -11.70 3.55
CA TRP A 102 -13.93 -11.07 4.78
C TRP A 102 -14.22 -9.56 4.81
N PRO A 103 -15.47 -9.16 5.13
CA PRO A 103 -15.93 -7.78 5.02
C PRO A 103 -15.12 -6.76 5.85
N ASP A 104 -14.62 -7.16 7.02
CA ASP A 104 -13.80 -6.27 7.84
C ASP A 104 -12.46 -5.94 7.18
N MET A 105 -11.83 -6.92 6.50
CA MET A 105 -10.60 -6.69 5.75
C MET A 105 -10.87 -5.86 4.49
N GLU A 106 -11.98 -6.09 3.81
CA GLU A 106 -12.41 -5.25 2.67
C GLU A 106 -12.56 -3.79 3.11
N THR A 107 -13.26 -3.57 4.22
CA THR A 107 -13.44 -2.23 4.80
C THR A 107 -12.11 -1.57 5.16
N TYR A 108 -11.20 -2.31 5.79
CA TYR A 108 -9.86 -1.83 6.12
C TYR A 108 -9.11 -1.38 4.85
N TYR A 109 -9.08 -2.19 3.80
CA TYR A 109 -8.34 -1.86 2.57
C TYR A 109 -9.00 -0.75 1.75
N ASN A 110 -10.33 -0.63 1.77
CA ASN A 110 -11.02 0.52 1.21
C ASN A 110 -10.64 1.82 1.92
N ALA A 111 -10.50 1.79 3.26
CA ALA A 111 -10.07 2.95 4.03
C ALA A 111 -8.61 3.35 3.71
N GLU A 112 -7.70 2.39 3.58
CA GLU A 112 -6.30 2.64 3.18
C GLU A 112 -6.21 3.24 1.78
N THR A 113 -6.98 2.70 0.82
CA THR A 113 -7.06 3.22 -0.56
C THR A 113 -7.53 4.67 -0.55
N LYS A 114 -8.65 4.95 0.12
CA LYS A 114 -9.22 6.29 0.20
C LYS A 114 -8.28 7.29 0.87
N ALA A 115 -7.57 6.88 1.93
CA ALA A 115 -6.60 7.74 2.60
C ALA A 115 -5.45 8.12 1.67
N ALA A 116 -4.93 7.15 0.90
CA ALA A 116 -3.89 7.41 -0.10
C ALA A 116 -4.39 8.34 -1.20
N GLU A 117 -5.59 8.11 -1.75
CA GLU A 117 -6.22 8.98 -2.75
C GLU A 117 -6.36 10.41 -2.26
N GLN A 118 -6.94 10.61 -1.07
CA GLN A 118 -7.15 11.94 -0.50
C GLN A 118 -5.83 12.66 -0.26
N LEU A 119 -4.76 11.96 0.15
CA LEU A 119 -3.43 12.56 0.30
C LEU A 119 -2.84 12.95 -1.08
N ILE A 120 -2.95 12.08 -2.08
CA ILE A 120 -2.49 12.34 -3.46
C ILE A 120 -3.18 13.58 -4.04
N GLU A 121 -4.50 13.67 -3.87
CA GLU A 121 -5.34 14.78 -4.34
C GLU A 121 -5.16 16.07 -3.52
N GLY A 122 -4.38 16.05 -2.44
CA GLY A 122 -4.20 17.18 -1.54
C GLY A 122 -5.43 17.52 -0.68
N LYS A 123 -6.42 16.62 -0.62
CA LYS A 123 -7.61 16.73 0.25
C LYS A 123 -7.34 16.31 1.69
N LEU A 124 -6.26 15.57 1.92
CA LEU A 124 -5.77 15.16 3.23
C LEU A 124 -4.34 15.68 3.42
N SER A 125 -4.04 16.29 4.57
CA SER A 125 -2.68 16.67 4.93
C SER A 125 -1.85 15.44 5.29
N ARG A 126 -0.52 15.57 5.31
CA ARG A 126 0.36 14.49 5.78
C ARG A 126 0.03 14.06 7.21
N ASP A 127 -0.11 15.01 8.13
CA ASP A 127 -0.46 14.72 9.52
C ASP A 127 -1.82 14.00 9.62
N GLY A 128 -2.81 14.43 8.81
CA GLY A 128 -4.09 13.76 8.73
C GLY A 128 -3.98 12.33 8.19
N TYR A 129 -3.12 12.09 7.21
CA TYR A 129 -2.83 10.75 6.70
C TYR A 129 -2.16 9.87 7.76
N GLU A 130 -1.20 10.40 8.52
CA GLU A 130 -0.53 9.68 9.61
C GLU A 130 -1.50 9.30 10.74
N ASP A 131 -2.45 10.18 11.06
CA ASP A 131 -3.51 9.90 12.03
C ASP A 131 -4.48 8.81 11.53
N VAL A 132 -4.90 8.87 10.27
CA VAL A 132 -5.72 7.80 9.64
C VAL A 132 -4.96 6.47 9.64
N ALA A 133 -3.68 6.47 9.28
CA ALA A 133 -2.85 5.26 9.32
C ALA A 133 -2.76 4.67 10.73
N ARG A 134 -2.68 5.50 11.78
CA ARG A 134 -2.69 5.05 13.19
C ARG A 134 -4.03 4.42 13.56
N GLN A 135 -5.14 5.00 13.13
CA GLN A 135 -6.48 4.44 13.34
C GLN A 135 -6.65 3.11 12.61
N ASN A 136 -6.22 3.04 11.35
CA ASN A 136 -6.29 1.85 10.51
C ASN A 136 -5.43 0.72 11.08
N LYS A 137 -4.25 1.01 11.66
CA LYS A 137 -3.45 0.03 12.41
C LYS A 137 -4.23 -0.56 13.60
N GLY A 138 -4.98 0.27 14.33
CA GLY A 138 -5.83 -0.19 15.42
C GLY A 138 -7.01 -1.06 14.94
N ALA A 139 -7.62 -0.69 13.82
CA ALA A 139 -8.67 -1.49 13.18
C ALA A 139 -8.15 -2.86 12.73
N LEU A 140 -7.02 -2.88 12.03
CA LEU A 140 -6.38 -4.12 11.58
C LEU A 140 -6.05 -5.07 12.73
N LYS A 141 -5.55 -4.53 13.85
CA LYS A 141 -5.32 -5.34 15.05
C LYS A 141 -6.61 -6.01 15.55
N ARG A 142 -7.72 -5.28 15.62
CA ARG A 142 -9.02 -5.85 16.05
C ARG A 142 -9.49 -6.97 15.11
N ILE A 143 -9.27 -6.80 13.80
CA ILE A 143 -9.61 -7.83 12.81
C ILE A 143 -8.82 -9.12 13.08
N PHE A 144 -7.51 -9.02 13.33
CA PHE A 144 -6.68 -10.18 13.64
C PHE A 144 -6.99 -10.79 15.01
N ASP A 145 -7.30 -9.97 16.02
CA ASP A 145 -7.69 -10.47 17.35
C ASP A 145 -9.04 -11.23 17.31
N ALA A 146 -9.91 -10.93 16.34
CA ALA A 146 -11.20 -11.59 16.14
C ALA A 146 -11.14 -12.86 15.29
N ASP A 147 -10.01 -13.13 14.60
CA ASP A 147 -9.88 -14.34 13.77
C ASP A 147 -9.60 -15.58 14.63
N SER A 148 -10.56 -16.50 14.66
CA SER A 148 -10.49 -17.73 15.45
C SER A 148 -9.66 -18.85 14.82
N THR A 149 -9.24 -18.71 13.56
CA THR A 149 -8.49 -19.73 12.81
C THR A 149 -7.18 -20.13 13.51
N GLY A 150 -6.57 -19.19 14.23
CA GLY A 150 -5.32 -19.43 14.94
C GLY A 150 -4.09 -19.45 14.02
N LEU A 151 -2.96 -19.01 14.56
CA LEU A 151 -1.73 -18.78 13.81
C LEU A 151 -1.20 -20.04 13.09
N ASP A 152 -1.27 -21.20 13.73
CA ASP A 152 -0.67 -22.42 13.18
C ASP A 152 -1.46 -23.01 12.01
N GLU A 153 -2.78 -22.81 11.97
CA GLU A 153 -3.57 -23.18 10.80
C GLU A 153 -3.25 -22.28 9.61
N HIS A 154 -3.14 -20.96 9.83
CA HIS A 154 -2.67 -20.05 8.79
C HIS A 154 -1.29 -20.44 8.26
N LYS A 155 -0.32 -20.76 9.14
CA LYS A 155 1.02 -21.20 8.70
C LYS A 155 0.98 -22.43 7.78
N ARG A 156 0.18 -23.44 8.14
CA ARG A 156 0.01 -24.63 7.28
C ARG A 156 -0.61 -24.27 5.93
N ASN A 157 -1.64 -23.42 5.94
CA ASN A 157 -2.28 -22.95 4.73
C ASN A 157 -1.35 -22.09 3.87
N PHE A 158 -0.47 -21.27 4.45
CA PHE A 158 0.52 -20.49 3.70
C PHE A 158 1.49 -21.39 2.93
N GLN A 159 1.93 -22.50 3.54
CA GLN A 159 2.77 -23.49 2.87
C GLN A 159 2.00 -24.21 1.76
N ARG A 160 0.77 -24.64 2.05
CA ARG A 160 -0.08 -25.36 1.10
C ARG A 160 -0.46 -24.53 -0.12
N PHE A 161 -0.76 -23.25 0.07
CA PHE A 161 -1.25 -22.35 -0.98
C PHE A 161 -0.19 -21.35 -1.45
N GLN A 162 1.10 -21.62 -1.18
CA GLN A 162 2.21 -20.71 -1.52
C GLN A 162 2.20 -20.31 -3.00
N ALA A 163 1.93 -21.26 -3.91
CA ALA A 163 1.85 -20.98 -5.34
C ALA A 163 0.76 -19.96 -5.68
N ILE A 164 -0.43 -20.12 -5.09
CA ILE A 164 -1.56 -19.20 -5.26
C ILE A 164 -1.20 -17.82 -4.69
N CYS A 165 -0.61 -17.78 -3.49
CA CYS A 165 -0.19 -16.52 -2.88
C CYS A 165 0.83 -15.76 -3.76
N ASN A 166 1.83 -16.47 -4.26
CA ASN A 166 2.92 -15.88 -5.06
C ASN A 166 2.39 -15.31 -6.38
N ASP A 167 1.49 -16.04 -7.03
CA ASP A 167 0.86 -15.65 -8.28
C ASP A 167 -0.02 -14.39 -8.11
N ILE A 168 -0.91 -14.41 -7.10
CA ILE A 168 -1.75 -13.23 -6.78
C ILE A 168 -0.89 -12.02 -6.39
N SER A 169 0.04 -12.18 -5.45
CA SER A 169 0.88 -11.07 -4.97
C SER A 169 1.78 -10.49 -6.07
N SER A 170 2.40 -11.33 -6.90
CA SER A 170 3.20 -10.85 -8.04
C SER A 170 2.35 -10.07 -9.03
N THR A 171 1.14 -10.55 -9.31
CA THR A 171 0.19 -9.84 -10.17
C THR A 171 -0.16 -8.48 -9.57
N PHE A 172 -0.50 -8.42 -8.28
CA PHE A 172 -0.87 -7.18 -7.61
C PHE A 172 0.25 -6.14 -7.64
N ILE A 173 1.49 -6.57 -7.34
CA ILE A 173 2.68 -5.72 -7.35
C ILE A 173 2.95 -5.16 -8.75
N VAL A 174 2.93 -6.01 -9.78
CA VAL A 174 3.18 -5.58 -11.17
C VAL A 174 2.13 -4.59 -11.64
N ARG A 175 0.84 -4.88 -11.38
CA ARG A 175 -0.27 -4.00 -11.77
C ARG A 175 -0.24 -2.67 -11.01
N ALA A 176 0.07 -2.67 -9.72
CA ALA A 176 0.17 -1.46 -8.93
C ALA A 176 1.32 -0.56 -9.42
N LYS A 177 2.51 -1.14 -9.64
CA LYS A 177 3.66 -0.40 -10.19
C LYS A 177 3.40 0.12 -11.60
N GLY A 178 2.77 -0.69 -12.46
CA GLY A 178 2.38 -0.28 -13.80
C GLY A 178 1.40 0.89 -13.79
N SER A 179 0.36 0.81 -12.96
CA SER A 179 -0.67 1.86 -12.84
C SER A 179 -0.15 3.12 -12.17
N ALA A 180 0.77 3.01 -11.21
CA ALA A 180 1.42 4.17 -10.60
C ALA A 180 2.36 4.90 -11.57
N SER A 181 2.88 4.19 -12.57
CA SER A 181 3.82 4.72 -13.58
C SER A 181 3.13 5.25 -14.83
N SER A 182 1.85 4.94 -15.07
CA SER A 182 1.08 5.53 -16.16
C SER A 182 0.78 7.01 -15.87
N LYS A 183 0.88 7.82 -16.93
CA LYS A 183 0.71 9.29 -16.92
C LYS A 183 -0.73 9.73 -16.65
#